data_AF-F6GT53-F1
#
_entry.id   AF-F6GT53-F1
#
_cell.length_a   1.000
_cell.length_b   1.000
_cell.length_c   1.000
_cell.angle_alpha   90.00
_cell.angle_beta   90.00
_cell.angle_gamma   90.00
#
_symmetry.space_group_name_H-M   'P 1'
#
loop_
_entity.id
_entity.type
_entity.pdbx_description
1 polymer ?
#
loop_
_entity_poly.entity_id
_entity_poly.type
_entity_poly.pdbx_seq_one_letter_code
_entity_poly.pdbx_strand_id
1 'polypeptide(L)'
;MESSDEFSRKTKDVSLQELRDRLAEFARVRGWEQYHSPRNLLLALVGEVGELSEIFQWKGEVARGLPNWTAADKTHLEEELSDVLLYLVQLADVCGLDLGQAALSKIIKNAQKYPVVNQTISTTFN
;
A
#
# COMPACT_ATOMS: atom_id res chain seq x y z
N MET A 1 -3.31 41.28 -11.15
CA MET A 1 -4.01 40.10 -11.71
C MET A 1 -2.91 39.17 -12.22
N GLU A 2 -2.10 38.65 -11.30
CA GLU A 2 -2.30 37.39 -10.55
C GLU A 2 -1.80 36.18 -11.34
N SER A 3 -0.54 35.87 -11.05
CA SER A 3 0.10 34.55 -10.91
C SER A 3 -0.50 33.39 -11.70
N SER A 4 0.11 33.11 -12.85
CA SER A 4 -0.05 31.85 -13.58
C SER A 4 0.89 30.73 -13.07
N ASP A 5 1.47 30.85 -11.88
CA ASP A 5 2.51 29.95 -11.34
C ASP A 5 1.97 28.80 -10.46
N GLU A 6 0.67 28.45 -10.52
CA GLU A 6 0.09 27.44 -9.61
C GLU A 6 -0.12 26.03 -10.21
N PHE A 7 0.12 25.79 -11.50
CA PHE A 7 -0.32 24.53 -12.15
C PHE A 7 0.78 23.60 -12.71
N SER A 8 1.94 23.53 -12.06
CA SER A 8 2.84 22.39 -12.28
C SER A 8 3.54 21.96 -11.01
N ARG A 9 2.78 21.47 -10.02
CA ARG A 9 3.33 20.44 -9.13
C ARG A 9 3.55 19.19 -10.00
N LYS A 10 4.77 18.99 -10.49
CA LYS A 10 5.22 17.65 -10.86
C LYS A 10 4.98 16.76 -9.65
N THR A 11 4.02 15.83 -9.74
CA THR A 11 3.80 14.82 -8.71
C THR A 11 5.10 14.04 -8.57
N LYS A 12 5.81 14.26 -7.46
CA LYS A 12 7.03 13.53 -7.14
C LYS A 12 6.59 12.17 -6.59
N ASP A 13 7.07 11.08 -7.17
CA ASP A 13 6.85 9.74 -6.63
C ASP A 13 7.40 9.67 -5.19
N VAL A 14 6.62 9.06 -4.30
CA VAL A 14 7.01 8.84 -2.90
C VAL A 14 7.53 7.41 -2.76
N SER A 15 8.77 7.26 -2.30
CA SER A 15 9.37 5.93 -2.08
C SER A 15 9.01 5.37 -0.69
N LEU A 16 9.06 4.05 -0.53
CA LEU A 16 8.90 3.40 0.79
C LEU A 16 9.95 3.89 1.80
N GLN A 17 11.14 4.19 1.30
CA GLN A 17 12.24 4.77 2.07
C GLN A 17 11.87 6.17 2.59
N GLU A 18 11.29 7.02 1.72
CA GLU A 18 10.79 8.34 2.11
C GLU A 18 9.64 8.25 3.13
N LEU A 19 8.71 7.30 2.97
CA LEU A 19 7.64 7.07 3.96
C LEU A 19 8.20 6.65 5.31
N ARG A 20 9.13 5.67 5.32
CA ARG A 20 9.81 5.19 6.52
C ARG A 20 10.45 6.33 7.30
N ASP A 21 11.25 7.15 6.63
CA ASP A 21 12.00 8.22 7.28
C ASP A 21 11.06 9.31 7.84
N ARG A 22 9.96 9.62 7.13
CA ARG A 22 8.93 10.56 7.61
C ARG A 22 8.17 10.01 8.83
N LEU A 23 7.85 8.71 8.84
CA LEU A 23 7.15 8.06 9.96
C LEU A 23 8.05 7.95 11.19
N ALA A 24 9.33 7.60 11.01
CA ALA A 24 10.30 7.58 12.10
C ALA A 24 10.44 8.97 12.75
N GLU A 25 10.57 10.02 11.94
CA GLU A 25 10.61 11.40 12.47
C GLU A 25 9.30 11.78 13.17
N PHE A 26 8.15 11.44 12.58
CA PHE A 26 6.83 11.71 13.17
C PHE A 26 6.66 11.06 14.55
N ALA A 27 7.14 9.82 14.71
CA ALA A 27 7.11 9.09 15.98
C ALA A 27 8.10 9.68 16.99
N ARG A 28 9.33 9.99 16.55
CA ARG A 28 10.41 10.54 17.39
C ARG A 28 10.01 11.86 18.04
N VAL A 29 9.46 12.81 17.27
CA VAL A 29 9.06 14.13 17.80
C VAL A 29 7.89 14.05 18.78
N ARG A 30 7.14 12.95 18.79
CA ARG A 30 6.05 12.68 19.73
C ARG A 30 6.44 11.75 20.88
N GLY A 31 7.67 11.23 20.87
CA GLY A 31 8.11 10.22 21.84
C GLY A 31 7.32 8.91 21.74
N TRP A 32 6.80 8.58 20.56
CA TRP A 32 5.96 7.39 20.34
C TRP A 32 6.76 6.12 20.09
N GLU A 33 8.06 6.23 19.82
CA GLU A 33 8.95 5.10 19.56
C GLU A 33 8.87 4.01 20.66
N GLN A 34 8.61 4.42 21.91
CA GLN A 34 8.43 3.50 23.05
C GLN A 34 7.25 2.53 22.90
N TYR A 35 6.24 2.88 22.08
CA TYR A 35 5.05 2.07 21.83
C TYR A 35 5.21 1.18 20.59
N HIS A 36 6.21 1.45 19.75
CA HIS A 36 6.41 0.83 18.42
C HIS A 36 7.16 -0.51 18.50
N SER A 37 6.82 -1.37 19.46
CA SER A 37 7.32 -2.74 19.43
C SER A 37 6.76 -3.50 18.22
N PRO A 38 7.48 -4.48 17.64
CA PRO A 38 6.99 -5.23 16.47
C PRO A 38 5.61 -5.85 16.68
N ARG A 39 5.31 -6.36 17.88
CA ARG A 39 3.99 -6.91 18.21
C ARG A 39 2.90 -5.84 18.17
N ASN A 40 3.15 -4.66 18.74
CA ASN A 40 2.15 -3.59 18.77
C ASN A 40 1.85 -3.07 17.37
N LEU A 41 2.89 -2.86 16.54
CA LEU A 41 2.72 -2.42 15.15
C LEU A 41 2.00 -3.48 14.31
N LEU A 42 2.28 -4.78 14.53
CA LEU A 42 1.52 -5.86 13.89
C LEU A 42 0.04 -5.82 14.28
N LEU A 43 -0.28 -5.60 15.56
CA LEU A 43 -1.67 -5.54 16.02
C LEU A 43 -2.39 -4.30 15.48
N ALA A 44 -1.70 -3.15 15.40
CA ALA A 44 -2.24 -1.95 14.76
C ALA A 44 -2.52 -2.20 13.27
N LEU A 45 -1.56 -2.78 12.54
CA LEU A 45 -1.75 -3.19 11.14
C LEU A 45 -2.97 -4.10 10.95
N VAL A 46 -3.20 -5.06 11.86
CA VAL A 46 -4.40 -5.92 11.80
C VAL A 46 -5.68 -5.12 12.04
N GLY A 47 -5.65 -4.11 12.91
CA GLY A 47 -6.74 -3.16 13.11
C GLY A 47 -7.12 -2.45 11.81
N GLU A 48 -6.15 -1.82 11.14
CA GLU A 48 -6.39 -1.09 9.89
C GLU A 48 -6.84 -2.02 8.74
N VAL A 49 -6.35 -3.27 8.72
CA VAL A 49 -6.89 -4.28 7.78
C VAL A 49 -8.35 -4.59 8.09
N GLY A 50 -8.75 -4.55 9.36
CA GLY A 50 -10.13 -4.65 9.82
C GLY A 50 -10.97 -3.49 9.31
N GLU A 51 -10.54 -2.24 9.53
CA GLU A 51 -11.23 -1.03 9.06
C GLU A 51 -11.36 -1.02 7.53
N LEU A 52 -10.27 -1.34 6.81
CA LEU A 52 -10.31 -1.57 5.37
C LEU A 52 -11.35 -2.63 4.97
N SER A 53 -11.46 -3.73 5.73
CA SER A 53 -12.43 -4.79 5.47
C SER A 53 -13.87 -4.33 5.69
N GLU A 54 -14.12 -3.47 6.69
CA GLU A 54 -15.45 -2.90 6.98
C GLU A 54 -16.02 -2.10 5.81
N ILE A 55 -15.15 -1.46 5.02
CA ILE A 55 -15.56 -0.77 3.79
C ILE A 55 -16.23 -1.73 2.80
N PHE A 56 -15.78 -2.99 2.74
CA PHE A 56 -16.27 -3.99 1.78
C PHE A 56 -17.31 -4.95 2.34
N GLN A 57 -17.43 -5.09 3.67
CA GLN A 57 -18.13 -6.21 4.31
C GLN A 57 -19.59 -6.44 3.87
N TRP A 58 -20.31 -5.37 3.49
CA TRP A 58 -21.71 -5.44 3.03
C TRP A 58 -21.88 -5.14 1.53
N LYS A 59 -20.78 -4.99 0.80
CA LYS A 59 -20.82 -4.81 -0.65
C LYS A 59 -20.91 -6.20 -1.30
N GLY A 60 -21.75 -6.33 -2.32
CA GLY A 60 -21.72 -7.50 -3.21
C GLY A 60 -20.47 -7.49 -4.08
N GLU A 61 -20.55 -8.05 -5.29
CA GLU A 61 -19.45 -7.98 -6.25
C GLU A 61 -19.05 -6.51 -6.53
N VAL A 62 -17.78 -6.18 -6.27
CA VAL A 62 -17.24 -4.83 -6.48
C VAL A 62 -16.51 -4.77 -7.82
N ALA A 63 -17.05 -3.97 -8.75
CA ALA A 63 -16.46 -3.79 -10.06
C ALA A 63 -15.12 -3.04 -10.00
N ARG A 64 -14.18 -3.46 -10.85
CA ARG A 64 -12.89 -2.77 -11.04
C ARG A 64 -13.12 -1.28 -11.37
N GLY A 65 -12.33 -0.42 -10.74
CA GLY A 65 -12.41 1.03 -10.95
C GLY A 65 -13.50 1.72 -10.14
N LEU A 66 -14.27 0.97 -9.34
CA LEU A 66 -15.24 1.50 -8.38
C LEU A 66 -16.23 2.52 -9.01
N PRO A 67 -16.90 2.18 -10.13
CA PRO A 67 -17.73 3.14 -10.88
C PRO A 67 -18.95 3.63 -10.08
N ASN A 68 -19.44 2.81 -9.15
CA ASN A 68 -20.63 3.11 -8.34
C ASN A 68 -20.30 3.63 -6.93
N TRP A 69 -19.05 3.98 -6.68
CA TRP A 69 -18.60 4.48 -5.38
C TRP A 69 -18.62 6.01 -5.38
N THR A 70 -19.10 6.59 -4.28
CA THR A 70 -19.09 8.03 -4.09
C THR A 70 -17.65 8.53 -3.89
N ALA A 71 -17.43 9.85 -4.00
CA ALA A 71 -16.14 10.44 -3.67
C ALA A 71 -15.74 10.14 -2.22
N ALA A 72 -16.68 10.22 -1.29
CA ALA A 72 -16.45 9.90 0.12
C ALA A 72 -16.04 8.44 0.33
N ASP A 73 -16.70 7.49 -0.35
CA ASP A 73 -16.29 6.06 -0.28
C ASP A 73 -14.85 5.87 -0.76
N LYS A 74 -14.43 6.59 -1.81
CA LYS A 74 -13.07 6.49 -2.36
C LYS A 74 -12.04 7.14 -1.44
N THR A 75 -12.34 8.28 -0.85
CA THR A 75 -11.48 8.92 0.15
C THR A 75 -11.28 8.02 1.36
N HIS A 76 -12.36 7.44 1.90
CA HIS A 76 -12.26 6.51 3.02
C HIS A 76 -11.42 5.27 2.65
N LEU A 77 -11.61 4.71 1.45
CA LEU A 77 -10.75 3.63 0.97
C LEU A 77 -9.28 4.02 0.84
N GLU A 78 -8.99 5.24 0.37
CA GLU A 78 -7.63 5.77 0.27
C GLU A 78 -6.97 5.93 1.63
N GLU A 79 -7.73 6.37 2.65
CA GLU A 79 -7.29 6.50 4.04
C GLU A 79 -6.91 5.11 4.60
N GLU A 80 -7.82 4.14 4.57
CA GLU A 80 -7.57 2.81 5.14
C GLU A 80 -6.45 2.03 4.42
N LEU A 81 -6.38 2.16 3.08
CA LEU A 81 -5.24 1.60 2.33
C LEU A 81 -3.91 2.25 2.73
N SER A 82 -3.94 3.55 3.01
CA SER A 82 -2.76 4.28 3.46
C SER A 82 -2.35 3.84 4.86
N ASP A 83 -3.27 3.69 5.80
CA ASP A 83 -2.95 3.28 7.16
C ASP A 83 -2.35 1.86 7.20
N VAL A 84 -2.92 0.92 6.43
CA VAL A 84 -2.31 -0.41 6.22
C VAL A 84 -0.88 -0.30 5.69
N LEU A 85 -0.63 0.55 4.69
CA LEU A 85 0.71 0.76 4.13
C LEU A 85 1.68 1.35 5.17
N LEU A 86 1.26 2.39 5.90
CA LEU A 86 2.11 3.12 6.84
C LEU A 86 2.50 2.25 8.04
N TYR A 87 1.59 1.42 8.57
CA TYR A 87 1.95 0.47 9.62
C TYR A 87 2.82 -0.67 9.10
N LEU A 88 2.61 -1.15 7.87
CA LEU A 88 3.49 -2.16 7.28
C LEU A 88 4.92 -1.63 7.09
N VAL A 89 5.07 -0.38 6.65
CA VAL A 89 6.37 0.29 6.51
C VAL A 89 7.05 0.44 7.88
N GLN A 90 6.33 0.93 8.90
CA GLN A 90 6.88 1.06 10.26
C GLN A 90 7.25 -0.30 10.86
N LEU A 91 6.43 -1.32 10.66
CA LEU A 91 6.72 -2.68 11.12
C LEU A 91 8.01 -3.22 10.48
N ALA A 92 8.19 -3.02 9.18
CA ALA A 92 9.41 -3.42 8.50
C ALA A 92 10.64 -2.68 9.04
N ASP A 93 10.52 -1.37 9.29
CA ASP A 93 11.59 -0.53 9.84
C ASP A 93 12.07 -1.02 11.21
N VAL A 94 11.14 -1.21 12.16
CA VAL A 94 11.52 -1.68 13.50
C VAL A 94 12.05 -3.11 13.51
N CYS A 95 11.78 -3.89 12.45
CA CYS A 95 12.35 -5.21 12.23
C CYS A 95 13.68 -5.18 11.47
N GLY A 96 14.18 -4.01 11.06
CA GLY A 96 15.42 -3.86 10.31
C GLY A 96 15.34 -4.38 8.88
N LEU A 97 14.16 -4.33 8.25
CA LEU A 97 13.92 -4.87 6.90
C LEU A 97 13.79 -3.75 5.87
N ASP A 98 14.52 -3.88 4.75
CA ASP A 98 14.24 -3.09 3.55
C ASP A 98 13.02 -3.68 2.84
N LEU A 99 11.84 -3.09 3.09
CA LEU A 99 10.57 -3.56 2.54
C LEU A 99 10.54 -3.49 1.00
N GLY A 100 11.14 -2.44 0.42
CA GLY A 100 11.19 -2.27 -1.03
C GLY A 100 11.99 -3.38 -1.70
N GLN A 101 13.20 -3.64 -1.19
CA GLN A 101 14.04 -4.72 -1.69
C GLN A 101 13.42 -6.10 -1.45
N ALA A 102 12.75 -6.30 -0.31
CA ALA A 102 12.03 -7.53 0.00
C ALA A 102 10.87 -7.77 -0.99
N ALA A 103 10.10 -6.73 -1.32
CA ALA A 103 9.01 -6.79 -2.29
C ALA A 103 9.51 -7.14 -3.70
N LEU A 104 10.56 -6.46 -4.18
CA LEU A 104 11.18 -6.75 -5.48
C LEU A 104 11.67 -8.20 -5.56
N SER A 105 12.34 -8.67 -4.50
CA SER A 105 12.79 -10.07 -4.40
C SER A 105 11.63 -11.05 -4.41
N LYS A 106 10.50 -10.71 -3.79
CA LYS A 106 9.30 -11.56 -3.74
C LYS A 106 8.63 -11.69 -5.11
N ILE A 107 8.62 -10.62 -5.92
CA ILE A 107 8.09 -10.65 -7.29
C ILE A 107 8.85 -11.67 -8.15
N ILE A 108 10.18 -11.67 -8.09
CA ILE A 108 11.03 -12.64 -8.81
C ILE A 108 10.70 -14.07 -8.37
N LYS A 109 10.60 -14.31 -7.06
CA LYS A 109 10.22 -15.63 -6.51
C LYS A 109 8.80 -16.05 -6.93
N ASN A 110 7.87 -15.11 -7.02
CA ASN A 110 6.50 -15.39 -7.48
C ASN A 110 6.47 -15.78 -8.96
N ALA A 111 7.24 -15.11 -9.81
CA ALA A 111 7.34 -15.45 -11.23
C ALA A 111 7.91 -16.86 -11.46
N GLN A 112 8.86 -17.28 -10.62
CA GLN A 112 9.38 -18.65 -10.64
C GLN A 112 8.35 -19.67 -10.15
N LYS A 113 7.57 -19.32 -9.13
CA LYS A 113 6.51 -20.19 -8.58
C LYS A 113 5.32 -20.34 -9.54
N TYR A 114 5.02 -19.30 -10.33
CA TYR A 114 3.89 -19.24 -11.26
C TYR A 114 4.40 -18.83 -12.65
N PRO A 115 5.04 -19.74 -13.40
CA PRO A 115 5.57 -19.43 -14.72
C PRO A 115 4.44 -19.17 -15.71
N VAL A 116 4.70 -18.32 -16.72
CA VAL A 116 3.79 -18.14 -17.85
C VAL A 116 3.72 -19.45 -18.62
N VAL A 117 2.55 -20.06 -18.70
CA VAL A 117 2.32 -21.18 -19.60
C VAL A 117 2.20 -20.61 -21.01
N ASN A 118 3.18 -20.90 -21.88
CA ASN A 118 3.03 -20.61 -23.30
C ASN A 118 1.88 -21.47 -23.84
N GLN A 119 0.74 -20.86 -24.13
CA GLN A 119 -0.27 -21.48 -24.97
C GLN A 119 0.26 -21.54 -26.39
N THR A 120 0.97 -22.61 -26.74
CA THR A 120 1.22 -22.95 -28.14
C THR A 120 -0.14 -23.18 -28.78
N ILE A 121 -0.56 -22.25 -29.64
CA ILE A 121 -1.74 -22.40 -30.48
C ILE A 121 -1.50 -23.65 -31.33
N SER A 122 -2.21 -24.75 -31.01
CA SER A 122 -2.33 -25.88 -31.92
C SER A 122 -3.22 -25.43 -33.06
N THR A 123 -2.65 -24.75 -34.04
CA THR A 123 -3.29 -24.48 -35.33
C THR A 123 -3.34 -25.81 -36.09
N THR A 124 -4.25 -26.68 -35.71
CA THR A 124 -4.62 -27.82 -36.55
C THR A 124 -5.57 -27.28 -37.60
N PHE A 125 -5.02 -27.00 -38.78
CA PHE A 125 -5.79 -26.87 -40.01
C PHE A 125 -6.61 -28.15 -40.21
N ASN A 126 -7.91 -28.00 -40.43
CA ASN A 126 -8.78 -28.93 -41.16
C ASN A 126 -9.89 -28.13 -41.82
#